data_AF-A0A2X3JBJ2-F1
#
_entry.id   AF-A0A2X3JBJ2-F1
#
_cell.length_a   1.000
_cell.length_b   1.000
_cell.length_c   1.000
_cell.angle_alpha   90.00
_cell.angle_beta   90.00
_cell.angle_gamma   90.00
#
_symmetry.space_group_name_H-M   'P 1'
#
loop_
_entity.id
_entity.type
_entity.pdbx_description
1 polymer ?
#
loop_
_entity_poly.entity_id
_entity_poly.type
_entity_poly.pdbx_seq_one_letter_code
_entity_poly.pdbx_strand_id
1 'polypeptide(L)'
;MQERIEDTQLIFYILDEKAPERAKLDIFERVNGGEPISRQQMRNCLFSGPGTILLKKIAASEDFIRVTGKGLDSKTMRDREVINRFYAFYLLGYESYNGDMDDFLAKALLIMNKMDVVELNELKEVFFKTLKNNYTLFQQHAFRKSLANKGLAVNRSVINISLFDVFSVILAGLDEQFVVEK
;
A
#
# COMPACT_ATOMS: atom_id res chain seq x y z
N MET A 1 27.11 8.32 -29.16
CA MET A 1 26.07 8.11 -28.11
C MET A 1 25.07 9.27 -28.10
N GLN A 2 25.53 10.51 -28.30
CA GLN A 2 24.69 11.71 -28.46
C GLN A 2 23.75 11.63 -29.69
N GLU A 3 24.26 11.27 -30.87
CA GLU A 3 23.43 11.06 -32.08
C GLU A 3 22.33 10.00 -31.89
N ARG A 4 22.61 8.93 -31.14
CA ARG A 4 21.61 7.87 -30.87
C ARG A 4 20.45 8.35 -30.00
N ILE A 5 20.66 9.36 -29.15
CA ILE A 5 19.61 9.93 -28.30
C ILE A 5 18.74 10.88 -29.14
N GLU A 6 19.36 11.68 -30.01
CA GLU A 6 18.66 12.63 -30.89
C GLU A 6 17.84 11.93 -31.98
N ASP A 7 18.31 10.77 -32.48
CA ASP A 7 17.61 9.96 -33.49
C ASP A 7 16.59 8.97 -32.91
N THR A 8 16.40 8.91 -31.58
CA THR A 8 15.41 8.02 -30.98
C THR A 8 14.00 8.58 -31.17
N GLN A 9 13.18 7.89 -31.96
CA GLN A 9 11.75 8.22 -32.07
C GLN A 9 11.03 7.97 -30.74
N LEU A 10 10.52 9.04 -30.14
CA LEU A 10 9.66 8.97 -28.97
C LEU A 10 8.22 8.72 -29.41
N ILE A 11 7.65 7.59 -28.99
CA ILE A 11 6.22 7.30 -29.20
C ILE A 11 5.47 7.78 -27.97
N PHE A 12 4.63 8.80 -28.15
CA PHE A 12 3.76 9.32 -27.11
C PHE A 12 2.35 8.78 -27.26
N TYR A 13 1.81 8.23 -26.18
CA TYR A 13 0.41 7.88 -26.07
C TYR A 13 -0.28 8.93 -25.20
N ILE A 14 -1.04 9.83 -25.83
CA ILE A 14 -1.80 10.86 -25.11
C ILE A 14 -3.17 10.28 -24.78
N LEU A 15 -3.43 10.10 -23.49
CA LEU A 15 -4.71 9.63 -22.98
C LEU A 15 -5.56 10.83 -22.58
N ASP A 16 -6.81 10.87 -23.05
CA ASP A 16 -7.79 11.84 -22.56
C ASP A 16 -8.03 11.59 -21.05
N GLU A 17 -8.07 12.65 -20.25
CA GLU A 17 -8.40 12.56 -18.83
C GLU A 17 -9.74 11.85 -18.59
N LYS A 18 -10.70 12.07 -19.50
CA LYS A 18 -12.04 11.47 -19.50
C LYS A 18 -12.07 10.01 -19.94
N ALA A 19 -10.96 9.47 -20.45
CA ALA A 19 -10.91 8.07 -20.84
C ALA A 19 -11.28 7.19 -19.64
N PRO A 20 -12.14 6.17 -19.81
CA PRO A 20 -12.46 5.25 -18.73
C PRO A 20 -11.18 4.63 -18.17
N GLU A 21 -11.10 4.50 -16.85
CA GLU A 21 -9.92 3.91 -16.18
C GLU A 21 -9.54 2.55 -16.77
N ARG A 22 -10.54 1.74 -17.14
CA ARG A 22 -10.36 0.45 -17.82
C ARG A 22 -9.65 0.56 -19.17
N ALA A 23 -9.93 1.61 -19.95
CA ALA A 23 -9.24 1.85 -21.22
C ALA A 23 -7.79 2.31 -20.99
N LYS A 24 -7.53 3.09 -19.94
CA LYS A 24 -6.16 3.44 -19.52
C LYS A 24 -5.41 2.17 -19.14
N LEU A 25 -6.03 1.28 -18.35
CA LEU A 25 -5.47 -0.01 -17.96
C LEU A 25 -5.05 -0.87 -19.17
N ASP A 26 -5.96 -1.06 -20.13
CA ASP A 26 -5.71 -1.87 -21.33
C ASP A 26 -4.56 -1.31 -22.20
N ILE A 27 -4.41 0.02 -22.26
CA ILE A 27 -3.32 0.66 -23.02
C ILE A 27 -1.98 0.46 -22.30
N PHE A 28 -1.94 0.64 -20.98
CA PHE A 28 -0.73 0.41 -20.19
C PHE A 28 -0.22 -1.03 -20.35
N GLU A 29 -1.09 -2.03 -20.29
CA GLU A 29 -0.71 -3.44 -20.46
C GLU A 29 -0.08 -3.72 -21.83
N ARG A 30 -0.55 -3.08 -22.91
CA ARG A 30 -0.01 -3.26 -24.26
C ARG A 30 1.33 -2.55 -24.48
N VAL A 31 1.52 -1.40 -23.85
CA VAL A 31 2.75 -0.58 -24.01
C VAL A 31 3.91 -1.13 -23.20
N ASN A 32 3.67 -1.85 -22.11
CA ASN A 32 4.70 -2.32 -21.18
C ASN A 32 5.61 -3.46 -21.69
N GLY A 33 5.69 -3.67 -23.02
CA GLY A 33 6.65 -4.60 -23.63
C GLY A 33 6.44 -6.07 -23.28
N GLY A 34 5.26 -6.44 -22.77
CA GLY A 34 4.88 -7.82 -22.42
C GLY A 34 5.08 -8.21 -20.96
N GLU A 35 5.67 -7.38 -20.11
CA GLU A 35 5.72 -7.65 -18.66
C GLU A 35 4.47 -7.08 -17.97
N PRO A 36 3.64 -7.93 -17.32
CA PRO A 36 2.36 -7.50 -16.77
C PRO A 36 2.57 -6.51 -15.62
N ILE A 37 1.93 -5.34 -15.73
CA ILE A 37 1.91 -4.34 -14.67
C ILE A 37 0.88 -4.75 -13.61
N SER A 38 1.26 -4.69 -12.33
CA SER A 38 0.32 -4.94 -11.24
C SER A 38 -0.71 -3.80 -11.17
N ARG A 39 -1.91 -4.11 -10.66
CA ARG A 39 -2.95 -3.09 -10.42
C ARG A 39 -2.44 -1.95 -9.53
N GLN A 40 -1.54 -2.24 -8.59
CA GLN A 40 -0.95 -1.20 -7.76
C GLN A 40 0.08 -0.35 -8.50
N GLN A 41 0.92 -0.93 -9.37
CA GLN A 41 1.84 -0.17 -10.20
C GLN A 41 1.08 0.78 -11.14
N MET A 42 0.00 0.28 -11.74
CA MET A 42 -0.93 1.08 -12.53
C MET A 42 -1.52 2.25 -11.74
N ARG A 43 -2.11 1.98 -10.56
CA ARG A 43 -2.61 3.03 -9.66
C ARG A 43 -1.53 4.04 -9.28
N ASN A 44 -0.32 3.58 -9.00
CA ASN A 44 0.79 4.46 -8.66
C ASN A 44 1.09 5.44 -9.80
N CYS A 45 0.99 5.01 -11.07
CA CYS A 45 1.14 5.89 -12.22
C CYS A 45 -0.03 6.88 -12.34
N LEU A 46 -1.26 6.38 -12.33
CA LEU A 46 -2.48 7.17 -12.55
C LEU A 46 -2.76 8.20 -11.45
N PHE A 47 -2.46 7.86 -10.20
CA PHE A 47 -2.71 8.70 -9.02
C PHE A 47 -1.39 9.19 -8.39
N SER A 48 -0.39 9.46 -9.22
CA SER A 48 0.91 9.99 -8.79
C SER A 48 0.74 11.29 -8.00
N GLY A 49 1.28 11.37 -6.78
CA GLY A 49 1.16 12.55 -5.94
C GLY A 49 1.72 12.36 -4.52
N PRO A 50 1.45 13.30 -3.60
CA PRO A 50 1.91 13.24 -2.21
C PRO A 50 1.56 11.92 -1.50
N GLY A 51 0.38 11.37 -1.77
CA GLY A 51 -0.07 10.08 -1.21
C GLY A 51 0.83 8.92 -1.63
N THR A 52 1.09 8.76 -2.93
CA THR A 52 1.96 7.66 -3.42
C THR A 52 3.42 7.83 -2.99
N ILE A 53 3.89 9.08 -2.82
CA ILE A 53 5.20 9.38 -2.22
C ILE A 53 5.24 8.91 -0.76
N LEU A 54 4.19 9.18 0.02
CA LEU A 54 4.09 8.71 1.41
C LEU A 54 4.10 7.18 1.48
N LEU A 55 3.30 6.49 0.66
CA LEU A 55 3.29 5.02 0.60
C LEU A 55 4.69 4.45 0.34
N LYS A 56 5.42 5.04 -0.62
CA LYS A 56 6.80 4.63 -0.94
C LYS A 56 7.76 4.84 0.23
N LYS A 57 7.66 5.98 0.94
CA LYS A 57 8.50 6.27 2.12
C LYS A 57 8.24 5.28 3.25
N ILE A 58 6.97 4.99 3.54
CA ILE A 58 6.58 4.02 4.57
C ILE A 58 7.06 2.61 4.21
N ALA A 59 6.86 2.17 2.96
CA ALA A 59 7.30 0.85 2.50
C ALA A 59 8.82 0.63 2.67
N ALA A 60 9.61 1.70 2.56
CA ALA A 60 11.06 1.66 2.75
C ALA A 60 11.52 1.81 4.22
N SER A 61 10.61 2.09 5.16
CA SER A 61 10.95 2.31 6.56
C SER A 61 11.33 1.01 7.29
N GLU A 62 12.23 1.12 8.27
CA GLU A 62 12.66 -0.02 9.08
C GLU A 62 11.52 -0.63 9.88
N ASP A 63 10.60 0.18 10.42
CA ASP A 63 9.44 -0.31 11.17
C ASP A 63 8.55 -1.18 10.31
N PHE A 64 8.18 -0.71 9.10
CA PHE A 64 7.36 -1.49 8.19
C PHE A 64 8.06 -2.78 7.77
N ILE A 65 9.35 -2.71 7.43
CA ILE A 65 10.16 -3.88 7.06
C ILE A 65 10.25 -4.87 8.22
N ARG A 66 10.40 -4.40 9.46
CA ARG A 66 10.47 -5.23 10.67
C ARG A 66 9.17 -5.99 10.90
N VAL A 67 8.03 -5.30 10.85
CA VAL A 67 6.71 -5.90 11.06
C VAL A 67 6.35 -6.87 9.93
N THR A 68 6.59 -6.47 8.68
CA THR A 68 6.25 -7.29 7.50
C THR A 68 7.29 -8.36 7.16
N GLY A 69 8.49 -8.28 7.74
CA GLY A 69 9.59 -9.21 7.49
C GLY A 69 9.98 -9.35 6.02
N LYS A 70 9.84 -8.28 5.22
CA LYS A 70 10.00 -8.30 3.74
C LYS A 70 9.11 -9.34 3.03
N GLY A 71 8.00 -9.73 3.64
CA GLY A 71 7.08 -10.74 3.11
C GLY A 71 6.13 -10.22 2.01
N LEU A 72 6.36 -9.02 1.49
CA LEU A 72 5.56 -8.38 0.45
C LEU A 72 6.50 -8.03 -0.71
N ASP A 73 6.10 -8.41 -1.92
CA ASP A 73 6.93 -8.18 -3.10
C ASP A 73 6.90 -6.70 -3.50
N SER A 74 8.06 -6.05 -3.41
CA SER A 74 8.23 -4.65 -3.78
C SER A 74 8.26 -4.42 -5.29
N LYS A 75 8.58 -5.44 -6.10
CA LYS A 75 8.57 -5.33 -7.57
C LYS A 75 7.16 -5.06 -8.07
N THR A 76 6.19 -5.85 -7.60
CA THR A 76 4.76 -5.65 -7.88
C THR A 76 4.11 -4.55 -7.05
N MET A 77 4.88 -3.83 -6.22
CA MET A 77 4.41 -2.80 -5.28
C MET A 77 3.36 -3.31 -4.27
N ARG A 78 3.42 -4.59 -3.90
CA ARG A 78 2.48 -5.19 -2.95
C ARG A 78 2.59 -4.55 -1.56
N ASP A 79 3.80 -4.12 -1.20
CA ASP A 79 4.10 -3.32 -0.02
C ASP A 79 3.30 -2.01 0.02
N ARG A 80 3.30 -1.25 -1.07
CA ARG A 80 2.53 0.00 -1.18
C ARG A 80 1.04 -0.26 -1.23
N GLU A 81 0.60 -1.34 -1.86
CA GLU A 81 -0.82 -1.70 -1.90
C GLU A 81 -1.38 -1.93 -0.51
N VAL A 82 -0.69 -2.69 0.36
CA VAL A 82 -1.22 -2.95 1.72
C VAL A 82 -1.24 -1.69 2.58
N ILE A 83 -0.28 -0.80 2.42
CA ILE A 83 -0.29 0.50 3.11
C ILE A 83 -1.48 1.34 2.59
N ASN A 84 -1.75 1.32 1.28
CA ASN A 84 -2.90 2.02 0.72
C ASN A 84 -4.23 1.42 1.18
N ARG A 85 -4.31 0.10 1.37
CA ARG A 85 -5.50 -0.58 1.94
C ARG A 85 -5.79 -0.09 3.34
N PHE A 86 -4.77 0.03 4.19
CA PHE A 86 -4.93 0.64 5.51
C PHE A 86 -5.53 2.04 5.39
N TYR A 87 -4.95 2.93 4.58
CA TYR A 87 -5.46 4.30 4.46
C TYR A 87 -6.85 4.36 3.86
N ALA A 88 -7.18 3.49 2.91
CA ALA A 88 -8.53 3.43 2.35
C ALA A 88 -9.55 3.07 3.43
N PHE A 89 -9.32 2.02 4.23
CA PHE A 89 -10.25 1.67 5.31
C PHE A 89 -10.24 2.69 6.44
N TYR A 90 -9.09 3.29 6.77
CA TYR A 90 -8.97 4.28 7.83
C TYR A 90 -9.68 5.60 7.48
N LEU A 91 -9.57 6.07 6.24
CA LEU A 91 -10.14 7.33 5.79
C LEU A 91 -11.59 7.22 5.33
N LEU A 92 -11.94 6.12 4.63
CA LEU A 92 -13.25 5.97 3.98
C LEU A 92 -14.23 5.14 4.83
N GLY A 93 -13.75 4.37 5.81
CA GLY A 93 -14.55 3.40 6.54
C GLY A 93 -14.87 2.14 5.72
N TYR A 94 -15.16 1.02 6.41
CA TYR A 94 -15.49 -0.23 5.73
C TYR A 94 -16.89 -0.19 5.11
N GLU A 95 -17.77 0.66 5.63
CA GLU A 95 -19.15 0.84 5.20
C GLU A 95 -19.25 1.41 3.79
N SER A 96 -18.23 2.14 3.35
CA SER A 96 -18.14 2.69 1.99
C SER A 96 -17.52 1.70 0.98
N TYR A 97 -17.03 0.55 1.45
CA TYR A 97 -16.47 -0.48 0.59
C TYR A 97 -17.60 -1.30 -0.08
N ASN A 98 -17.66 -1.24 -1.41
CA ASN A 98 -18.71 -1.87 -2.22
C ASN A 98 -18.28 -3.20 -2.88
N GLY A 99 -17.12 -3.73 -2.52
CA GLY A 99 -16.53 -4.92 -3.16
C GLY A 99 -15.47 -4.61 -4.24
N ASP A 100 -15.38 -3.38 -4.74
CA ASP A 100 -14.35 -2.97 -5.69
C ASP A 100 -13.13 -2.39 -4.96
N MET A 101 -12.09 -3.21 -4.78
CA MET A 101 -10.86 -2.77 -4.10
C MET A 101 -10.08 -1.75 -4.94
N ASP A 102 -10.19 -1.77 -6.27
CA ASP A 102 -9.40 -0.87 -7.09
C ASP A 102 -9.91 0.56 -7.01
N ASP A 103 -11.23 0.72 -7.13
CA ASP A 103 -11.91 2.00 -6.94
C ASP A 103 -11.72 2.53 -5.51
N PHE A 104 -11.82 1.65 -4.51
CA PHE A 104 -11.63 2.02 -3.10
C PHE A 104 -10.22 2.58 -2.82
N LEU A 105 -9.20 1.91 -3.35
CA LEU A 105 -7.80 2.34 -3.23
C LEU A 105 -7.50 3.61 -4.04
N ALA A 106 -8.16 3.80 -5.17
CA ALA A 106 -8.05 5.03 -5.96
C ALA A 106 -8.64 6.23 -5.21
N LYS A 107 -9.83 6.08 -4.62
CA LYS A 107 -10.48 7.13 -3.80
C LYS A 107 -9.61 7.59 -2.64
N ALA A 108 -8.97 6.66 -1.94
CA ALA A 108 -8.04 6.98 -0.86
C ALA A 108 -6.86 7.83 -1.35
N LEU A 109 -6.24 7.45 -2.48
CA LEU A 109 -5.14 8.22 -3.07
C LEU A 109 -5.59 9.61 -3.53
N LEU A 110 -6.78 9.74 -4.11
CA LEU A 110 -7.35 11.04 -4.50
C LEU A 110 -7.53 11.98 -3.31
N ILE A 111 -7.92 11.46 -2.15
CA ILE A 111 -8.02 12.23 -0.90
C ILE A 111 -6.61 12.60 -0.42
N MET A 112 -5.71 11.61 -0.28
CA MET A 112 -4.35 11.84 0.21
C MET A 112 -3.54 12.79 -0.67
N ASN A 113 -3.78 12.82 -1.97
CA ASN A 113 -3.08 13.72 -2.89
C ASN A 113 -3.52 15.19 -2.75
N LYS A 114 -4.63 15.46 -2.06
CA LYS A 114 -5.13 16.81 -1.77
C LYS A 114 -4.74 17.30 -0.37
N MET A 115 -4.23 16.41 0.48
CA MET A 115 -3.82 16.72 1.83
C MET A 115 -2.52 17.53 1.84
N ASP A 116 -2.40 18.41 2.83
CA ASP A 116 -1.17 19.15 3.07
C ASP A 116 -0.12 18.30 3.82
N VAL A 117 1.05 18.90 4.07
CA VAL A 117 2.17 18.22 4.72
C VAL A 117 1.86 17.85 6.17
N VAL A 118 1.06 18.65 6.87
CA VAL A 118 0.70 18.40 8.28
C VAL A 118 -0.24 17.20 8.34
N GLU A 119 -1.31 17.20 7.54
CA GLU A 119 -2.26 16.09 7.45
C GLU A 119 -1.57 14.78 7.05
N LEU A 120 -0.67 14.80 6.06
CA LEU A 120 0.08 13.61 5.64
C LEU A 120 1.05 13.11 6.72
N ASN A 121 1.62 14.01 7.52
CA ASN A 121 2.46 13.62 8.64
C ASN A 121 1.62 12.99 9.76
N GLU A 122 0.42 13.51 10.05
CA GLU A 122 -0.50 12.89 11.02
C GLU A 122 -0.87 11.46 10.59
N LEU A 123 -1.24 11.27 9.32
CA LEU A 123 -1.52 9.93 8.77
C LEU A 123 -0.32 8.99 8.90
N LYS A 124 0.88 9.50 8.62
CA LYS A 124 2.12 8.75 8.78
C LYS A 124 2.29 8.26 10.22
N GLU A 125 2.15 9.16 11.20
CA GLU A 125 2.33 8.82 12.62
C GLU A 125 1.26 7.83 13.11
N VAL A 126 0.00 7.98 12.68
CA VAL A 126 -1.06 7.00 12.97
C VAL A 126 -0.70 5.60 12.45
N PHE A 127 -0.17 5.51 11.23
CA PHE A 127 0.23 4.21 10.68
C PHE A 127 1.42 3.61 11.42
N PHE A 128 2.43 4.39 11.80
CA PHE A 128 3.57 3.88 12.58
C PHE A 128 3.15 3.41 13.98
N LYS A 129 2.27 4.16 14.66
CA LYS A 129 1.66 3.72 15.92
C LYS A 129 0.95 2.37 15.75
N THR A 130 0.18 2.22 14.69
CA THR A 130 -0.53 0.97 14.35
C THR A 130 0.42 -0.21 14.16
N LEU A 131 1.51 -0.01 13.42
CA LEU A 131 2.54 -1.04 13.22
C LEU A 131 3.19 -1.45 14.54
N LYS A 132 3.49 -0.48 15.40
CA LYS A 132 4.07 -0.71 16.72
C LYS A 132 3.10 -1.50 17.61
N ASN A 133 1.82 -1.11 17.66
CA ASN A 133 0.79 -1.84 18.40
C ASN A 133 0.67 -3.30 17.93
N ASN A 134 0.60 -3.52 16.62
CA ASN A 134 0.55 -4.88 16.05
C ASN A 134 1.80 -5.70 16.41
N TYR A 135 2.97 -5.11 16.32
CA TYR A 135 4.22 -5.79 16.64
C TYR A 135 4.34 -6.10 18.14
N THR A 136 3.91 -5.20 19.02
CA THR A 136 3.89 -5.46 20.46
C THR A 136 3.04 -6.68 20.80
N LEU A 137 1.84 -6.79 20.23
CA LEU A 137 0.91 -7.90 20.49
C LEU A 137 1.35 -9.22 19.85
N PHE A 138 1.77 -9.18 18.58
CA PHE A 138 1.93 -10.38 17.77
C PHE A 138 3.38 -10.68 17.38
N GLN A 139 4.30 -9.74 17.60
CA GLN A 139 5.72 -9.85 17.29
C GLN A 139 5.92 -10.28 15.83
N GLN A 140 6.73 -11.32 15.59
CA GLN A 140 6.97 -11.89 14.27
C GLN A 140 5.72 -12.47 13.57
N HIS A 141 4.62 -12.65 14.31
CA HIS A 141 3.33 -13.13 13.78
C HIS A 141 2.36 -11.99 13.43
N ALA A 142 2.78 -10.73 13.52
CA ALA A 142 1.97 -9.61 13.07
C ALA A 142 1.45 -9.84 11.64
N PHE A 143 0.13 -9.73 11.49
CA PHE A 143 -0.60 -9.95 10.23
C PHE A 143 -0.44 -11.35 9.61
N ARG A 144 -0.18 -12.37 10.42
CA ARG A 144 0.03 -13.75 9.96
C ARG A 144 -0.88 -14.72 10.69
N LYS A 145 -1.23 -15.80 9.98
CA LYS A 145 -1.85 -16.96 10.64
C LYS A 145 -0.76 -17.65 11.47
N SER A 146 -0.95 -17.68 12.79
CA SER A 146 -0.11 -18.45 13.71
C SER A 146 -0.90 -19.67 14.21
N LEU A 147 -0.33 -20.87 14.06
CA LEU A 147 -0.94 -22.09 14.57
C LEU A 147 -0.34 -22.37 15.96
N ALA A 148 -1.17 -22.30 16.99
CA ALA A 148 -0.79 -22.44 18.39
C ALA A 148 0.06 -23.68 18.70
N ASN A 149 -0.10 -24.76 17.92
CA ASN A 149 0.49 -26.07 18.21
C ASN A 149 1.90 -26.30 17.67
N LYS A 150 2.55 -25.28 17.08
CA LYS A 150 3.89 -25.45 16.48
C LYS A 150 5.01 -24.60 17.13
N GLY A 151 4.72 -23.87 18.20
CA GLY A 151 5.69 -23.08 18.95
C GLY A 151 6.20 -21.82 18.22
N LEU A 152 7.07 -21.04 18.89
CA LEU A 152 7.64 -19.79 18.36
C LEU A 152 8.72 -19.99 17.26
N ALA A 153 9.13 -21.24 17.02
CA ALA A 153 10.24 -21.60 16.12
C ALA A 153 9.79 -21.97 14.69
N VAL A 154 8.52 -21.77 14.33
CA VAL A 154 8.03 -22.07 12.98
C VAL A 154 8.40 -20.95 12.02
N ASN A 155 8.82 -21.33 10.81
CA ASN A 155 8.97 -20.40 9.69
C ASN A 155 7.75 -19.46 9.60
N ARG A 156 8.02 -18.16 9.45
CA ARG A 156 6.97 -17.14 9.32
C ARG A 156 6.05 -17.50 8.15
N SER A 157 4.75 -17.62 8.41
CA SER A 157 3.76 -17.79 7.35
C SER A 157 3.64 -16.52 6.52
N VAL A 158 3.09 -16.60 5.30
CA VAL A 158 2.90 -15.44 4.42
C VAL A 158 1.99 -14.39 5.08
N ILE A 159 2.17 -13.11 4.74
CA ILE A 159 1.27 -12.06 5.26
C ILE A 159 -0.15 -12.36 4.81
N ASN A 160 -1.06 -12.40 5.77
CA ASN A 160 -2.47 -12.48 5.48
C ASN A 160 -3.04 -11.06 5.35
N ILE A 161 -3.45 -10.72 4.14
CA ILE A 161 -3.91 -9.37 3.81
C ILE A 161 -5.20 -9.02 4.55
N SER A 162 -6.11 -9.96 4.76
CA SER A 162 -7.33 -9.72 5.56
C SER A 162 -7.01 -9.43 7.02
N LEU A 163 -6.02 -10.13 7.61
CA LEU A 163 -5.54 -9.78 8.95
C LEU A 163 -4.88 -8.41 8.96
N PHE A 164 -4.15 -8.05 7.90
CA PHE A 164 -3.59 -6.71 7.74
C PHE A 164 -4.68 -5.66 7.74
N ASP A 165 -5.67 -5.76 6.86
CA ASP A 165 -6.76 -4.78 6.76
C ASP A 165 -7.47 -4.58 8.10
N VAL A 166 -7.85 -5.68 8.77
CA VAL A 166 -8.62 -5.62 10.02
C VAL A 166 -7.78 -5.11 11.19
N PHE A 167 -6.63 -5.73 11.47
CA PHE A 167 -5.84 -5.36 12.65
C PHE A 167 -5.12 -4.03 12.49
N SER A 168 -4.82 -3.58 11.28
CA SER A 168 -4.25 -2.24 11.10
C SER A 168 -5.29 -1.16 11.43
N VAL A 169 -6.53 -1.31 10.99
CA VAL A 169 -7.58 -0.31 11.27
C VAL A 169 -8.00 -0.33 12.74
N ILE A 170 -8.23 -1.52 13.32
CA ILE A 170 -8.67 -1.64 14.72
C ILE A 170 -7.62 -1.07 15.69
N LEU A 171 -6.34 -1.38 15.48
CA LEU A 171 -5.28 -0.94 16.40
C LEU A 171 -4.82 0.52 16.17
N ALA A 172 -5.29 1.18 15.11
CA ALA A 172 -5.00 2.59 14.87
C ALA A 172 -5.63 3.52 15.90
N GLY A 173 -6.82 3.16 16.39
CA GLY A 173 -7.54 3.90 17.42
C GLY A 173 -7.04 3.67 18.85
N LEU A 174 -6.13 2.72 19.06
CA LEU A 174 -5.62 2.41 20.40
C LEU A 174 -4.35 3.18 20.72
N ASP A 175 -4.24 3.60 21.96
CA ASP A 175 -3.00 4.16 22.50
C ASP A 175 -2.00 3.06 22.80
N GLU A 176 -0.71 3.37 22.63
CA GLU A 176 0.35 2.39 22.82
C GLU A 176 0.40 1.86 24.26
N GLN A 177 0.05 2.69 25.25
CA GLN A 177 0.02 2.30 26.66
C GLN A 177 -1.02 1.20 26.92
N PHE A 178 -2.21 1.35 26.34
CA PHE A 178 -3.28 0.36 26.45
C PHE A 178 -2.86 -1.02 25.90
N VAL A 179 -2.01 -1.04 24.87
CA VAL A 179 -1.52 -2.28 24.26
C VAL A 179 -0.45 -2.98 25.10
N VAL A 180 0.28 -2.23 25.93
CA VAL A 180 1.36 -2.74 26.78
C VAL A 180 0.85 -3.19 28.16
N GLU A 181 -0.22 -2.57 28.66
CA GLU A 181 -0.86 -2.97 29.91
C GLU A 181 -1.53 -4.35 29.76
N LYS A 182 -1.13 -5.28 30.63
CA LYS A 182 -1.64 -6.66 30.69
C LYS A 182 -2.71 -6.79 31.76
#